data_AF-A0A959S6T0-F1
#
_entry.id   AF-A0A959S6T0-F1
#
_cell.length_a   1.000
_cell.length_b   1.000
_cell.length_c   1.000
_cell.angle_alpha   90.00
_cell.angle_beta   90.00
_cell.angle_gamma   90.00
#
_symmetry.space_group_name_H-M   'P 1'
#
loop_
_entity.id
_entity.type
_entity.pdbx_description
1 polymer ?
#
loop_
_entity_poly.entity_id
_entity_poly.type
_entity_poly.pdbx_seq_one_letter_code
_entity_poly.pdbx_strand_id
1 'polypeptide(L)'
;IQNIDKRLSLNEIARAKGLTMEDLLTELESIVTSGTKLDINYYINEILETDVQDEIMDYFRNAETDDLESAHQEFDGDYSEEELRLIRLKFMSEVAN
;
A
#
# COMPACT_ATOMS: atom_id res chain seq x y z
N ILE A 1 -28.30 -7.64 -13.56
CA ILE A 1 -27.04 -8.42 -13.49
C ILE A 1 -26.10 -7.60 -12.62
N GLN A 2 -25.91 -8.01 -11.37
CA GLN A 2 -24.99 -7.35 -10.44
C GLN A 2 -23.58 -7.61 -10.96
N ASN A 3 -22.99 -6.63 -11.63
CA ASN A 3 -21.57 -6.64 -11.95
C ASN A 3 -20.83 -6.50 -10.62
N ILE A 4 -20.49 -7.64 -10.03
CA ILE A 4 -19.36 -7.71 -9.10
C ILE A 4 -18.17 -7.33 -9.98
N ASP A 5 -17.81 -6.05 -9.93
CA ASP A 5 -16.55 -5.54 -10.45
C ASP A 5 -15.47 -6.27 -9.65
N LYS A 6 -15.04 -7.42 -10.17
CA LYS A 6 -14.08 -8.30 -9.51
C LYS A 6 -12.74 -7.57 -9.53
N ARG A 7 -12.54 -6.66 -8.59
CA ARG A 7 -11.22 -6.18 -8.23
C ARG A 7 -10.46 -7.44 -7.82
N LEU A 8 -9.58 -7.91 -8.71
CA LEU A 8 -8.70 -9.04 -8.42
C LEU A 8 -7.91 -8.65 -7.17
N SER A 9 -7.91 -9.52 -6.16
CA SER A 9 -7.07 -9.28 -4.99
C SER A 9 -5.61 -9.14 -5.43
N LEU A 10 -4.79 -8.34 -4.73
CA LEU A 10 -3.35 -8.25 -5.06
C LEU A 10 -2.69 -9.63 -5.05
N ASN A 11 -3.17 -10.53 -4.19
CA ASN A 11 -2.79 -11.95 -4.17
C ASN A 11 -3.07 -12.68 -5.49
N GLU A 12 -4.22 -12.48 -6.11
CA GLU A 12 -4.54 -13.07 -7.41
C GLU A 12 -3.72 -12.44 -8.54
N ILE A 13 -3.44 -11.15 -8.47
CA ILE A 13 -2.58 -10.45 -9.44
C ILE A 13 -1.15 -10.99 -9.36
N ALA A 14 -0.60 -11.14 -8.15
CA ALA A 14 0.71 -11.72 -7.90
C ALA A 14 0.78 -13.14 -8.48
N ARG A 15 -0.21 -13.99 -8.15
CA ARG A 15 -0.29 -15.36 -8.68
C ARG A 15 -0.40 -15.41 -10.21
N ALA A 16 -1.21 -14.55 -10.81
CA ALA A 16 -1.40 -14.51 -12.26
C ALA A 16 -0.13 -14.07 -13.00
N LYS A 17 0.68 -13.21 -12.38
CA LYS A 17 1.97 -12.74 -12.90
C LYS A 17 3.15 -13.65 -12.52
N GLY A 18 2.94 -14.64 -11.63
CA GLY A 18 4.02 -15.48 -11.09
C GLY A 18 4.99 -14.70 -10.19
N LEU A 19 4.51 -13.63 -9.55
CA LEU A 19 5.27 -12.77 -8.65
C LEU A 19 5.00 -13.13 -7.20
N THR A 20 5.97 -12.85 -6.33
CA THR A 20 5.72 -12.76 -4.90
C THR A 20 4.94 -11.48 -4.57
N MET A 21 4.39 -11.37 -3.35
CA MET A 21 3.74 -10.12 -2.93
C MET A 21 4.75 -8.97 -2.89
N GLU A 22 5.96 -9.23 -2.39
CA GLU A 22 7.05 -8.26 -2.33
C GLU A 22 7.44 -7.73 -3.73
N ASP A 23 7.56 -8.62 -4.72
CA ASP A 23 7.83 -8.23 -6.11
C ASP A 23 6.68 -7.40 -6.68
N LEU A 24 5.43 -7.79 -6.41
CA LEU A 24 4.26 -7.06 -6.88
C LEU A 24 4.22 -5.65 -6.27
N LEU A 25 4.40 -5.51 -4.96
CA LEU A 25 4.43 -4.20 -4.30
C LEU A 25 5.52 -3.30 -4.89
N THR A 26 6.69 -3.87 -5.21
CA THR A 26 7.78 -3.15 -5.87
C THR A 26 7.39 -2.66 -7.27
N GLU A 27 6.69 -3.48 -8.06
CA GLU A 27 6.12 -3.03 -9.35
C GLU A 27 5.10 -1.89 -9.16
N LEU A 28 4.20 -2.02 -8.18
CA LEU A 28 3.19 -1.01 -7.89
C LEU A 28 3.83 0.32 -7.46
N GLU A 29 4.89 0.28 -6.65
CA GLU A 29 5.64 1.45 -6.21
C GLU A 29 6.28 2.17 -7.40
N SER A 30 6.87 1.41 -8.33
CA SER A 30 7.40 1.97 -9.58
C SER A 30 6.30 2.61 -10.43
N ILE A 31 5.11 2.01 -10.49
CA ILE A 31 3.96 2.54 -11.24
C ILE A 31 3.48 3.85 -10.62
N VAL A 32 3.32 3.91 -9.30
CA VAL A 32 2.90 5.14 -8.60
C VAL A 32 3.95 6.24 -8.76
N THR A 33 5.24 5.90 -8.67
CA THR A 33 6.36 6.83 -8.87
C THR A 33 6.38 7.42 -10.29
N SER A 34 5.82 6.71 -11.28
CA SER A 34 5.65 7.23 -12.65
C SER A 34 4.51 8.25 -12.81
N GLY A 35 3.77 8.55 -11.74
CA GLY A 35 2.61 9.46 -11.73
C GLY A 35 1.28 8.76 -12.02
N THR A 36 1.25 7.43 -12.06
CA THR A 36 0.01 6.67 -12.26
C THR A 36 -0.74 6.53 -10.93
N LYS A 37 -1.99 6.99 -10.90
CA LYS A 37 -2.86 6.77 -9.73
C LYS A 37 -3.36 5.34 -9.68
N LEU A 38 -3.19 4.71 -8.52
CA LEU A 38 -3.70 3.38 -8.20
C LEU A 38 -4.77 3.49 -7.09
N ASP A 39 -5.87 2.77 -7.25
CA ASP A 39 -6.87 2.57 -6.19
C ASP A 39 -6.72 1.15 -5.63
N ILE A 40 -5.94 1.01 -4.55
CA ILE A 40 -5.73 -0.24 -3.83
C ILE A 40 -6.52 -0.31 -2.51
N ASN A 41 -7.44 0.63 -2.27
CA ASN A 41 -8.19 0.73 -1.02
C ASN A 41 -8.97 -0.54 -0.69
N TYR A 42 -9.47 -1.24 -1.71
CA TYR A 42 -10.19 -2.50 -1.52
C TYR A 42 -9.32 -3.55 -0.82
N TYR A 43 -8.05 -3.68 -1.21
CA TYR A 43 -7.15 -4.65 -0.61
C TYR A 43 -6.71 -4.20 0.79
N ILE A 44 -6.36 -2.92 0.95
CA ILE A 44 -5.96 -2.36 2.24
C ILE A 44 -7.08 -2.57 3.27
N ASN A 45 -8.33 -2.28 2.92
CA ASN A 45 -9.49 -2.46 3.80
C ASN A 45 -9.78 -3.94 4.16
N GLU A 46 -9.25 -4.90 3.40
CA GLU A 46 -9.37 -6.32 3.71
C GLU A 46 -8.31 -6.80 4.72
N ILE A 47 -7.15 -6.15 4.75
CA ILE A 47 -6.01 -6.60 5.55
C ILE A 47 -5.72 -5.73 6.78
N LEU A 48 -6.13 -4.46 6.76
CA LEU A 48 -5.83 -3.46 7.78
C LEU A 48 -7.10 -2.80 8.31
N GLU A 49 -7.23 -2.74 9.63
CA GLU A 49 -8.29 -2.00 10.30
C GLU A 49 -8.14 -0.50 10.07
N THR A 50 -9.25 0.23 10.04
CA THR A 50 -9.26 1.67 9.71
C THR A 50 -8.37 2.49 10.63
N ASP A 51 -8.35 2.19 11.94
CA ASP A 51 -7.52 2.92 12.91
C ASP A 51 -6.02 2.78 12.60
N VAL A 52 -5.58 1.58 12.18
CA VAL A 52 -4.19 1.33 11.76
C VAL A 52 -3.87 2.07 10.47
N GLN A 53 -4.80 2.06 9.50
CA GLN A 53 -4.60 2.80 8.25
C GLN A 53 -4.44 4.30 8.52
N ASP A 54 -5.29 4.87 9.37
CA ASP A 54 -5.28 6.30 9.69
C ASP A 54 -4.00 6.69 10.42
N GLU A 55 -3.53 5.88 11.37
CA GLU A 55 -2.27 6.12 12.08
C GLU A 55 -1.05 6.13 11.15
N ILE A 56 -0.88 5.09 10.33
CA ILE A 56 0.25 5.00 9.39
C ILE A 56 0.15 6.10 8.32
N MET A 57 -1.06 6.43 7.87
CA MET A 57 -1.29 7.51 6.90
C MET A 57 -0.91 8.88 7.49
N ASP A 58 -1.28 9.13 8.74
CA ASP A 58 -0.92 10.37 9.43
C ASP A 58 0.58 10.48 9.68
N TYR A 59 1.28 9.38 9.93
CA TYR A 59 2.74 9.36 9.92
C TYR A 59 3.29 9.86 8.57
N PHE A 60 2.92 9.22 7.44
CA PHE A 60 3.46 9.60 6.13
C PHE A 60 3.10 11.03 5.69
N ARG A 61 1.95 11.56 6.15
CA ARG A 61 1.58 12.98 5.90
C ARG A 61 2.47 13.99 6.61
N ASN A 62 3.03 13.61 7.76
CA ASN A 62 3.82 14.51 8.60
C ASN A 62 5.33 14.23 8.52
N ALA A 63 5.73 13.06 8.01
CA ALA A 63 7.13 12.67 7.87
C ALA A 63 7.86 13.50 6.80
N GLU A 64 9.13 13.81 7.04
CA GLU A 64 9.99 14.49 6.05
C GLU A 64 10.42 13.57 4.91
N THR A 65 10.35 12.26 5.13
CA THR A 65 10.72 11.21 4.19
C THR A 65 9.68 10.10 4.23
N ASP A 66 9.47 9.44 3.09
CA ASP A 66 8.64 8.25 2.97
C ASP A 66 9.46 6.95 3.08
N ASP A 67 10.67 7.02 3.64
CA ASP A 67 11.55 5.87 3.81
C ASP A 67 10.95 4.83 4.78
N LEU A 68 10.99 3.56 4.36
CA LEU A 68 10.37 2.46 5.10
C LEU A 68 11.16 2.08 6.35
N GLU A 69 12.49 2.21 6.34
CA GLU A 69 13.31 1.91 7.52
C GLU A 69 13.00 2.92 8.64
N SER A 70 12.86 4.19 8.26
CA SER A 70 12.46 5.28 9.16
C SER A 70 11.05 5.04 9.74
N ALA A 71 10.10 4.60 8.91
CA ALA A 71 8.76 4.25 9.36
C ALA A 71 8.77 3.06 10.34
N HIS A 72 9.52 2.01 10.00
CA HIS A 72 9.65 0.83 10.85
C HIS A 72 10.28 1.15 12.22
N GLN A 73 11.23 2.09 12.26
CA GLN A 73 11.82 2.56 13.52
C GLN A 73 10.84 3.40 14.34
N GLU A 74 10.05 4.28 13.71
CA GLU A 74 9.07 5.11 14.42
C GLU A 74 8.01 4.26 15.14
N PHE A 75 7.56 3.19 14.49
CA PHE A 75 6.56 2.30 15.04
C PHE A 75 7.15 1.17 15.89
N ASP A 76 8.45 1.19 16.19
CA ASP A 76 9.14 0.15 17.00
C ASP A 76 8.87 -1.31 16.53
N GLY A 77 8.52 -1.50 15.24
CA GLY A 77 8.13 -2.80 14.67
C GLY A 77 6.71 -3.26 14.97
N ASP A 78 5.81 -2.38 15.42
CA ASP A 78 4.38 -2.68 15.65
C ASP A 78 3.65 -3.02 14.34
N TYR A 79 4.18 -2.55 13.21
CA TYR A 79 3.66 -2.82 11.86
C TYR A 79 4.67 -3.57 11.01
N SER A 80 4.19 -4.54 10.26
CA SER A 80 5.00 -5.26 9.28
C SER A 80 5.36 -4.36 8.09
N GLU A 81 6.45 -4.70 7.42
CA GLU A 81 6.88 -3.98 6.22
C GLU A 81 5.79 -3.96 5.13
N GLU A 82 5.04 -5.06 4.95
CA GLU A 82 3.93 -5.12 3.98
C GLU A 82 2.85 -4.08 4.30
N GLU A 83 2.46 -3.95 5.57
CA GLU A 83 1.43 -2.99 6.02
C GLU A 83 1.89 -1.55 5.79
N LEU A 84 3.13 -1.23 6.18
CA LEU A 84 3.74 0.08 5.95
C LEU A 84 3.82 0.41 4.46
N ARG A 85 4.25 -0.54 3.62
CA ARG A 85 4.33 -0.39 2.16
C ARG A 85 2.98 -0.12 1.51
N LEU A 86 1.93 -0.80 1.96
CA LEU A 86 0.59 -0.63 1.40
C LEU A 86 0.00 0.75 1.69
N ILE A 87 0.17 1.25 2.92
CA ILE A 87 -0.28 2.61 3.26
C ILE A 87 0.58 3.66 2.58
N ARG A 88 1.90 3.45 2.49
CA ARG A 88 2.79 4.32 1.72
C ARG A 88 2.37 4.40 0.25
N LEU A 89 2.07 3.26 -0.39
CA LEU A 89 1.56 3.20 -1.76
C LEU A 89 0.28 4.03 -1.95
N LYS A 90 -0.66 3.90 -1.01
CA LYS A 90 -1.88 4.70 -0.99
C LYS A 90 -1.56 6.19 -0.86
N PHE A 91 -0.72 6.57 0.10
CA PHE A 91 -0.28 7.96 0.32
C PHE A 91 0.34 8.56 -0.94
N MET A 92 1.27 7.84 -1.59
CA MET A 92 1.94 8.29 -2.80
C MET A 92 0.98 8.43 -3.99
N SER A 93 -0.04 7.57 -4.07
CA SER A 93 -1.07 7.62 -5.11
C SER A 93 -2.09 8.76 -4.90
N GLU A 94 -2.44 9.07 -3.65
CA GLU A 94 -3.52 10.01 -3.30
C GLU A 94 -3.02 11.44 -3.00
N VAL A 95 -1.83 11.59 -2.42
CA VAL A 95 -1.34 12.85 -1.85
C VAL A 95 -0.08 13.38 -2.57
N ALA A 96 0.86 12.50 -2.91
CA ALA A 96 2.12 12.91 -3.52
C ALA A 96 2.03 13.19 -5.04
N ASN A 97 0.98 12.68 -5.71
CA ASN A 97 0.74 12.77 -7.16
C ASN A 97 -0.45 13.65 -7.57
#